data_AF-A0AAN3D8D0-F1
#
_entry.id   AF-A0AAN3D8D0-F1
#
_cell.length_a   1.000
_cell.length_b   1.000
_cell.length_c   1.000
_cell.angle_alpha   90.00
_cell.angle_beta   90.00
_cell.angle_gamma   90.00
#
_symmetry.space_group_name_H-M   'P 1'
#
loop_
_entity.id
_entity.type
_entity.pdbx_description
1 polymer ?
#
loop_
_entity_poly.entity_id
_entity_poly.type
_entity_poly.pdbx_seq_one_letter_code
_entity_poly.pdbx_strand_id
1 'polypeptide(L)' 'MHRVVNALPKEYRVPFAMHVSGFKYREIAEKLNLPLGTVKSRIFFTRQKLQEELKDFR' A
#
# COMPACT_ATOMS: atom_id res chain seq x y z
N MET A 1 -1.12 1.42 -13.78
CA MET A 1 -1.25 1.64 -12.30
C MET A 1 -2.60 1.22 -11.72
N HIS A 2 -3.76 1.69 -12.21
CA HIS A 2 -5.06 1.42 -11.58
C HIS A 2 -5.48 -0.07 -11.53
N ARG A 3 -5.11 -0.89 -12.53
CA ARG A 3 -5.47 -2.33 -12.54
C ARG A 3 -4.77 -3.15 -11.43
N VAL A 4 -3.47 -2.92 -11.23
CA VAL A 4 -2.67 -3.69 -10.27
C VAL A 4 -3.06 -3.38 -8.82
N VAL A 5 -3.32 -2.10 -8.51
CA VAL A 5 -3.78 -1.69 -7.19
C VAL A 5 -5.15 -2.28 -6.85
N ASN A 6 -6.04 -2.42 -7.85
CA ASN A 6 -7.35 -3.05 -7.66
C ASN A 6 -7.27 -4.57 -7.47
N ALA A 7 -6.27 -5.23 -8.05
CA ALA A 7 -6.01 -6.66 -7.86
C ALA A 7 -5.42 -6.99 -6.49
N LEU A 8 -4.85 -6.01 -5.77
CA LEU A 8 -4.36 -6.23 -4.41
C LEU A 8 -5.52 -6.46 -3.44
N PRO A 9 -5.35 -7.38 -2.47
CA PRO A 9 -6.30 -7.52 -1.36
C PRO A 9 -6.52 -6.18 -0.65
N LYS A 10 -7.73 -5.96 -0.14
CA LYS A 10 -8.12 -4.70 0.52
C LYS A 10 -7.14 -4.28 1.63
N GLU A 11 -6.60 -5.25 2.36
CA GLU A 11 -5.66 -5.03 3.46
C GLU A 11 -4.33 -4.38 3.03
N TYR A 12 -3.92 -4.50 1.76
CA TYR A 12 -2.76 -3.84 1.20
C TYR A 12 -3.15 -2.56 0.46
N ARG A 13 -4.28 -2.60 -0.25
CA ARG A 13 -4.79 -1.47 -1.03
C ARG A 13 -5.17 -0.27 -0.17
N VAL A 14 -5.87 -0.51 0.94
CA VAL A 14 -6.38 0.56 1.81
C VAL A 14 -5.24 1.36 2.47
N PRO A 15 -4.25 0.74 3.15
CA PRO A 15 -3.12 1.48 3.70
C PRO A 15 -2.31 2.22 2.61
N PHE A 16 -2.12 1.58 1.45
CA PHE A 16 -1.37 2.19 0.35
C PHE A 16 -2.09 3.40 -0.23
N ALA A 17 -3.40 3.31 -0.47
CA ALA A 17 -4.21 4.43 -0.97
C ALA A 17 -4.19 5.61 0.01
N MET A 18 -4.38 5.35 1.31
CA MET A 18 -4.29 6.40 2.33
C MET A 18 -2.90 7.06 2.35
N HIS A 19 -1.83 6.28 2.22
CA HIS A 19 -0.48 6.83 2.16
C HIS A 19 -0.27 7.72 0.93
N VAL A 20 -0.74 7.30 -0.25
CA VAL A 20 -0.70 8.11 -1.48
C VAL A 20 -1.57 9.37 -1.37
N SER A 21 -2.64 9.33 -0.58
CA SER A 21 -3.46 10.51 -0.26
C SER A 21 -2.83 11.45 0.78
N GLY A 22 -1.62 11.16 1.27
CA GLY A 22 -0.86 12.05 2.17
C GLY A 22 -0.97 11.73 3.66
N PHE A 23 -1.67 10.66 4.05
CA PHE A 23 -1.73 10.24 5.45
C PHE A 23 -0.36 9.72 5.91
N LYS A 24 0.02 10.09 7.14
CA LYS A 24 1.23 9.57 7.81
C LYS A 24 1.00 8.13 8.27
N TYR A 25 2.07 7.36 8.35
CA TYR A 25 1.99 5.96 8.79
C TYR A 25 1.31 5.76 10.15
N ARG A 26 1.50 6.70 11.10
CA ARG A 26 0.85 6.67 12.41
C ARG A 26 -0.67 6.86 12.31
N GLU A 27 -1.12 7.82 11.51
CA GLU A 27 -2.55 8.09 11.29
C GLU A 27 -3.24 6.90 10.61
N ILE A 28 -2.55 6.23 9.68
CA ILE A 28 -3.04 5.01 9.03
C ILE A 28 -3.10 3.85 10.03
N ALA A 29 -2.08 3.68 10.86
CA ALA A 29 -2.01 2.65 11.89
C ALA A 29 -3.15 2.78 12.91
N GLU A 30 -3.39 4.00 13.40
CA GLU A 30 -4.50 4.31 14.31
C GLU A 30 -5.85 4.07 13.64
N LYS A 31 -6.05 4.61 12.43
CA LYS A 31 -7.33 4.52 11.72
C LYS A 31 -7.72 3.10 11.32
N LEU A 32 -6.74 2.24 11.04
CA LEU A 32 -6.97 0.84 10.69
C LEU A 32 -6.82 -0.11 11.88
N ASN A 33 -6.50 0.41 13.07
CA ASN A 33 -6.17 -0.35 14.27
C ASN A 33 -5.12 -1.44 14.00
N LEU A 34 -4.03 -1.05 13.34
CA LEU A 34 -2.92 -1.92 12.97
C LEU A 34 -1.61 -1.45 13.62
N PRO A 35 -0.67 -2.37 13.91
CA PRO A 35 0.67 -1.97 14.32
C PRO A 35 1.36 -1.12 13.23
N LEU A 36 2.12 -0.11 13.65
CA LEU A 36 2.87 0.77 12.74
C LEU A 36 3.80 -0.03 11.81
N GLY A 37 4.41 -1.10 12.32
CA GLY A 37 5.26 -2.01 11.53
C GLY A 37 4.48 -2.70 10.41
N THR A 38 3.25 -3.13 10.68
CA THR A 38 2.35 -3.76 9.70
C THR A 38 1.94 -2.80 8.60
N VAL A 39 1.67 -1.53 8.94
CA VAL A 39 1.36 -0.51 7.94
C VAL A 39 2.57 -0.27 7.03
N LYS A 40 3.77 -0.11 7.60
CA LYS A 40 5.01 0.07 6.83
C LYS A 40 5.28 -1.11 5.89
N SER A 41 5.17 -2.34 6.38
CA SER A 41 5.43 -3.53 5.56
C SER A 41 4.41 -3.69 4.43
N ARG A 42 3.12 -3.46 4.69
CA ARG A 42 2.07 -3.51 3.67
C ARG A 42 2.27 -2.49 2.55
N ILE A 43 2.68 -1.26 2.90
CA ILE A 43 2.93 -0.20 1.92
C ILE A 43 4.21 -0.49 1.12
N PHE A 44 5.28 -0.96 1.79
CA PHE A 44 6.52 -1.36 1.13
C PHE A 44 6.29 -2.48 0.11
N PHE A 45 5.62 -3.57 0.53
CA PHE A 45 5.33 -4.71 -0.33
C PHE A 45 4.46 -4.33 -1.53
N THR A 46 3.48 -3.44 -1.30
CA THR A 46 2.64 -2.90 -2.37
C THR A 46 3.47 -2.11 -3.39
N ARG A 47 4.41 -1.25 -2.94
CA ARG A 47 5.32 -0.53 -3.85
C ARG A 47 6.20 -1.48 -4.65
N GLN A 48 6.78 -2.50 -4.00
CA GLN A 48 7.66 -3.45 -4.67
C GLN A 48 6.90 -4.21 -5.77
N LYS A 49 5.72 -4.74 -5.46
CA LYS A 49 4.89 -5.45 -6.43
C LYS A 49 4.48 -4.56 -7.60
N LEU A 50 4.13 -3.29 -7.33
CA LEU A 50 3.82 -2.33 -8.40
C LEU A 50 5.04 -2.02 -9.27
N GLN A 51 6.24 -1.95 -8.70
CA GLN A 51 7.48 -1.73 -9.44
C GLN A 51 7.86 -2.94 -10.31
N GLU A 52 7.67 -4.16 -9.82
CA GLU A 52 7.89 -5.40 -10.58
C GLU A 52 6.94 -5.47 -11.78
N GLU A 53 5.63 -5.27 -11.56
CA GLU A 53 4.64 -5.26 -12.63
C GLU A 53 4.93 -4.16 -13.67
N LEU A 54 5.38 -2.97 -13.26
CA LEU A 54 5.75 -1.90 -14.19
C LEU A 54 7.06 -2.17 -14.94
N LYS A 55 7.95 -3.02 -14.41
CA LYS A 55 9.18 -3.43 -15.10
C LYS A 55 8.89 -4.41 -16.24
N ASP A 56 7.90 -5.29 -16.08
CA ASP A 56 7.48 -6.23 -17.12
C ASP A 56 6.74 -5.56 -18.30
N PHE A 57 6.34 -4.30 -18.15
CA PHE A 57 5.78 -3.47 -19.23
C PHE A 57 6.85 -2.68 -20.01
N ARG A 58 8.14 -2.91 -19.75
CA ARG A 58 9.24 -2.18 -20.38
C ARG A 58 9.88 -2.93 -21.54
#